data_AF-A0A5B0FXW3-F1
#
_entry.id   AF-A0A5B0FXW3-F1
#
_cell.length_a   1.000
_cell.length_b   1.000
_cell.length_c   1.000
_cell.angle_alpha   90.00
_cell.angle_beta   90.00
_cell.angle_gamma   90.00
#
_symmetry.space_group_name_H-M   'P 1'
#
loop_
_entity.id
_entity.type
_entity.pdbx_description
1 polymer ?
#
loop_
_entity_poly.entity_id
_entity_poly.type
_entity_poly.pdbx_seq_one_letter_code
_entity_poly.pdbx_strand_id
1 'polypeptide(L)'
;THGYAVPAFNINNMEQGIAIMQAAAEVDAPVIIQASRGARSYAGDFMLSHMIDALERTYPDIPLCMHQDHGNDEATCASAIAHGFTSV
;
A
#
# COMPACT_ATOMS: atom_id res chain seq x y z
N THR A 1 -16.46 -3.76 -18.26
CA THR A 1 -15.19 -3.24 -17.71
C THR A 1 -15.08 -1.77 -18.06
N HIS A 2 -14.54 -0.93 -17.17
CA HIS A 2 -14.48 0.53 -17.36
C HIS A 2 -13.29 1.00 -18.24
N GLY A 3 -12.35 0.11 -18.58
CA GLY A 3 -11.30 0.40 -19.57
C GLY A 3 -10.18 1.34 -19.10
N TYR A 4 -9.90 1.41 -17.80
CA TYR A 4 -8.83 2.23 -17.22
C TYR A 4 -7.83 1.37 -16.42
N ALA A 5 -6.71 2.00 -16.02
CA ALA A 5 -5.68 1.40 -15.17
C ALA A 5 -5.61 2.12 -13.82
N VAL A 6 -5.24 1.38 -12.77
CA VAL A 6 -4.96 1.93 -11.44
C VAL A 6 -3.44 1.94 -11.25
N PRO A 7 -2.82 3.08 -10.97
CA PRO A 7 -1.39 3.12 -10.72
C PRO A 7 -1.06 2.45 -9.38
N ALA A 8 0.07 1.75 -9.35
CA ALA A 8 0.62 1.15 -8.16
C ALA A 8 1.93 1.84 -7.79
N PHE A 9 1.97 2.47 -6.62
CA PHE A 9 3.09 3.30 -6.20
C PHE A 9 3.82 2.65 -5.02
N ASN A 10 5.14 2.53 -5.12
CA ASN A 10 5.94 2.08 -3.98
C ASN A 10 6.05 3.17 -2.91
N ILE A 11 6.01 2.76 -1.63
CA ILE A 11 6.36 3.62 -0.49
C ILE A 11 7.49 3.01 0.33
N ASN A 12 8.23 3.87 1.02
CA ASN A 12 9.29 3.52 1.97
C ASN A 12 9.20 4.35 3.26
N ASN A 13 8.34 5.36 3.31
CA ASN A 13 8.09 6.21 4.47
C ASN A 13 6.68 6.83 4.46
N MET A 14 6.37 7.57 5.51
CA MET A 14 5.08 8.21 5.72
C MET A 14 4.80 9.32 4.70
N GLU A 15 5.80 10.14 4.40
CA GLU A 15 5.66 11.31 3.52
C GLU A 15 5.23 10.89 2.10
N GLN A 16 5.78 9.78 1.61
CA GLN A 16 5.38 9.21 0.31
C GLN A 16 3.92 8.75 0.34
N GLY A 17 3.50 8.04 1.39
CA GLY A 17 2.13 7.60 1.55
C GLY A 17 1.14 8.76 1.59
N ILE A 18 1.45 9.83 2.34
CA ILE A 18 0.62 11.04 2.41
C ILE A 18 0.52 11.69 1.03
N ALA A 19 1.65 11.87 0.33
CA ALA A 19 1.65 12.51 -0.99
C ALA A 19 0.81 11.74 -2.02
N ILE A 20 0.90 10.41 -2.02
CA ILE A 20 0.11 9.55 -2.90
C ILE A 20 -1.38 9.66 -2.59
N MET A 21 -1.76 9.61 -1.31
CA MET A 21 -3.17 9.70 -0.91
C MET A 21 -3.76 11.08 -1.18
N GLN A 22 -3.00 12.15 -0.98
CA GLN A 22 -3.40 13.50 -1.36
C GLN A 22 -3.68 13.59 -2.85
N ALA A 23 -2.77 13.10 -3.69
CA ALA A 23 -2.96 13.11 -5.14
C ALA A 23 -4.18 12.28 -5.57
N ALA A 24 -4.38 11.10 -4.97
CA ALA A 24 -5.54 10.25 -5.24
C ALA A 24 -6.86 10.93 -4.86
N ALA A 25 -6.88 11.63 -3.72
CA ALA A 25 -8.05 12.39 -3.26
C ALA A 25 -8.38 13.60 -4.16
N GLU A 26 -7.36 14.30 -4.66
CA GLU A 26 -7.55 15.45 -5.57
C GLU A 26 -8.24 15.07 -6.89
N VAL A 27 -8.10 13.82 -7.33
CA VAL A 27 -8.66 13.33 -8.61
C VAL A 27 -9.75 12.27 -8.43
N ASP A 28 -10.21 12.02 -7.21
CA ASP A 28 -11.23 11.02 -6.87
C ASP A 28 -10.95 9.64 -7.49
N ALA A 29 -9.72 9.15 -7.31
CA ALA A 29 -9.27 7.89 -7.92
C ALA A 29 -8.86 6.85 -6.88
N PRO A 30 -9.12 5.56 -7.13
CA PRO A 30 -8.57 4.49 -6.32
C PRO A 30 -7.05 4.41 -6.49
N VAL A 31 -6.36 3.85 -5.49
CA VAL A 31 -4.90 3.72 -5.51
C VAL A 31 -4.43 2.38 -4.97
N ILE A 32 -3.34 1.88 -5.55
CA ILE A 32 -2.59 0.75 -5.01
C ILE A 32 -1.30 1.32 -4.41
N ILE A 33 -1.09 1.11 -3.12
CA ILE A 33 0.19 1.37 -2.45
C ILE A 33 0.92 0.04 -2.30
N GLN A 34 2.21 0.02 -2.63
CA GLN A 34 3.02 -1.19 -2.58
C GLN A 34 4.23 -1.01 -1.66
N ALA A 35 4.52 -2.00 -0.81
CA ALA A 35 5.78 -2.01 -0.08
C ALA A 35 6.86 -2.67 -0.91
N SER A 36 7.91 -1.91 -1.25
CA SER A 36 9.09 -2.47 -1.92
C SER A 36 9.81 -3.48 -1.01
N ARG A 37 10.64 -4.36 -1.59
CA ARG A 37 11.52 -5.25 -0.81
C ARG A 37 12.42 -4.48 0.16
N GLY A 38 12.88 -3.30 -0.24
CA GLY A 38 13.68 -2.40 0.59
C GLY A 38 12.88 -1.84 1.77
N ALA A 39 11.66 -1.37 1.52
CA ALA A 39 10.75 -0.87 2.54
C ALA A 39 10.44 -1.93 3.60
N ARG A 40 10.11 -3.16 3.16
CA ARG A 40 9.87 -4.29 4.07
C ARG A 40 11.11 -4.64 4.89
N SER A 41 12.29 -4.65 4.27
CA SER A 41 13.54 -4.94 4.99
C SER A 41 13.89 -3.87 6.02
N TYR A 42 13.53 -2.60 5.76
CA TYR A 42 13.82 -1.47 6.64
C TYR A 42 12.80 -1.31 7.77
N ALA A 43 11.50 -1.29 7.44
CA ALA A 43 10.42 -0.97 8.38
C ALA A 43 9.70 -2.21 8.93
N GLY A 44 9.69 -3.32 8.17
CA GLY A 44 8.92 -4.52 8.49
C GLY A 44 7.41 -4.36 8.30
N ASP A 45 6.72 -5.50 8.22
CA ASP A 45 5.30 -5.57 7.89
C ASP A 45 4.43 -4.88 8.93
N PHE A 46 4.79 -4.99 10.22
CA PHE A 46 4.07 -4.37 11.32
C PHE A 46 4.01 -2.85 11.21
N MET A 47 5.13 -2.19 10.90
CA MET A 47 5.16 -0.73 10.76
C MET A 47 4.39 -0.30 9.51
N LEU A 48 4.61 -1.01 8.40
CA LEU A 48 3.97 -0.70 7.12
C LEU A 48 2.45 -0.85 7.21
N SER A 49 1.95 -1.91 7.85
CA SER A 49 0.50 -2.10 8.00
C SER A 49 -0.16 -0.97 8.77
N HIS A 50 0.42 -0.52 9.88
CA HIS A 50 -0.14 0.58 10.68
C HIS A 50 -0.06 1.93 9.96
N MET A 51 0.97 2.12 9.13
CA MET A 51 1.05 3.31 8.28
C MET A 51 -0.08 3.32 7.25
N ILE A 52 -0.36 2.18 6.63
CA ILE A 52 -1.48 2.04 5.70
C ILE A 52 -2.83 2.24 6.40
N ASP A 53 -3.04 1.62 7.56
CA ASP A 53 -4.27 1.79 8.35
C ASP A 53 -4.51 3.28 8.70
N ALA A 54 -3.43 4.01 9.01
CA ALA A 54 -3.51 5.44 9.28
C ALA A 54 -3.88 6.24 8.03
N LEU A 55 -3.31 5.89 6.86
CA LEU A 55 -3.64 6.51 5.58
C LEU A 55 -5.10 6.26 5.18
N GLU A 56 -5.57 5.01 5.25
CA GLU A 56 -6.96 4.66 4.95
C GLU A 56 -7.95 5.45 5.82
N ARG A 57 -7.69 5.55 7.14
CA ARG A 57 -8.54 6.32 8.06
C ARG A 57 -8.50 7.83 7.83
N THR A 58 -7.39 8.34 7.31
CA THR A 58 -7.24 9.78 6.99
C THR A 58 -7.98 10.14 5.70
N TYR A 59 -8.11 9.18 4.77
CA TYR A 59 -8.74 9.34 3.47
C TYR A 59 -9.85 8.29 3.26
N PRO A 60 -10.91 8.29 4.09
CA PRO A 60 -11.89 7.20 4.14
C PRO A 60 -12.70 7.02 2.85
N ASP A 61 -12.76 8.07 2.01
CA ASP A 61 -13.50 8.04 0.75
C ASP A 61 -12.68 7.50 -0.43
N ILE A 62 -11.37 7.29 -0.24
CA ILE A 62 -10.44 6.84 -1.30
C ILE A 62 -10.17 5.34 -1.16
N PRO A 63 -10.62 4.50 -2.12
CA PRO A 63 -10.32 3.08 -2.08
C PRO A 63 -8.81 2.83 -2.19
N LEU A 64 -8.24 2.23 -1.15
CA LEU A 64 -6.82 1.90 -1.07
C LEU A 64 -6.61 0.39 -1.02
N CYS A 65 -5.69 -0.11 -1.84
CA CYS A 65 -5.15 -1.47 -1.76
C CYS A 65 -3.71 -1.42 -1.27
N MET A 66 -3.36 -2.27 -0.29
CA MET A 66 -1.97 -2.50 0.11
C MET A 66 -1.46 -3.79 -0.51
N HIS A 67 -0.42 -3.66 -1.33
CA HIS A 67 0.18 -4.76 -2.07
C HIS A 67 1.62 -5.04 -1.64
N GLN A 68 1.97 -6.32 -1.56
CA GLN A 68 3.35 -6.74 -1.39
C GLN A 68 4.02 -6.86 -2.75
N ASP A 69 4.95 -5.96 -3.03
CA ASP A 69 5.70 -6.00 -4.28
C ASP A 69 6.83 -7.06 -4.24
N HIS A 70 6.97 -7.81 -5.32
CA HIS A 70 8.02 -8.84 -5.49
C HIS A 70 8.11 -9.89 -4.37
N GLY A 71 6.98 -10.50 -3.98
CA GLY A 71 6.97 -11.68 -3.10
C GLY A 71 7.88 -12.79 -3.64
N ASN A 72 8.87 -13.21 -2.85
CA ASN A 72 9.95 -14.09 -3.28
C ASN A 72 9.79 -15.55 -2.82
N ASP A 73 8.92 -15.80 -1.84
CA ASP A 73 8.56 -17.13 -1.34
C ASP A 73 7.21 -17.10 -0.61
N GLU A 74 6.64 -18.28 -0.37
CA GLU A 74 5.33 -18.44 0.28
C GLU A 74 5.30 -17.87 1.70
N ALA A 75 6.41 -17.98 2.45
CA ALA A 75 6.49 -17.46 3.82
C ALA A 75 6.39 -15.93 3.84
N THR A 76 6.98 -15.28 2.85
CA THR A 76 6.97 -13.83 2.68
C THR A 76 5.57 -13.34 2.30
N CYS A 77 4.84 -14.06 1.44
CA CYS A 77 3.43 -13.80 1.16
C CYS A 77 2.54 -14.02 2.39
N ALA A 78 2.74 -15.12 3.11
CA ALA A 78 1.96 -15.45 4.30
C ALA A 78 2.12 -14.39 5.41
N SER A 79 3.35 -13.89 5.61
CA SER A 79 3.62 -12.79 6.55
C SER A 79 2.86 -11.52 6.19
N ALA A 80 2.85 -11.14 4.90
CA ALA A 80 2.11 -9.96 4.45
C ALA A 80 0.61 -10.06 4.75
N ILE A 81 0.02 -11.21 4.40
CA ILE A 81 -1.41 -11.47 4.65
C ILE A 81 -1.71 -11.41 6.15
N ALA A 82 -0.88 -12.03 6.99
CA ALA A 82 -1.03 -12.01 8.45
C ALA A 82 -0.96 -10.59 9.04
N HIS A 83 -0.25 -9.68 8.37
CA HIS A 83 -0.14 -8.27 8.73
C HIS A 83 -1.14 -7.35 8.00
N GLY A 84 -2.16 -7.90 7.36
CA GLY A 84 -3.27 -7.11 6.79
C GLY A 84 -3.01 -6.55 5.40
N PHE A 85 -1.98 -7.02 4.69
CA PHE A 85 -1.87 -6.71 3.25
C PHE A 85 -3.08 -7.30 2.53
N THR A 86 -3.72 -6.50 1.69
CA THR A 86 -4.93 -6.88 0.96
C THR A 86 -4.62 -7.48 -0.42
N SER A 87 -3.34 -7.46 -0.83
CA SER A 87 -2.82 -8.10 -2.03
C SER A 87 -1.35 -8.51 -1.85
N VAL A 88 -0.94 -9.63 -2.46
CA VAL A 88 0.44 -10.15 -2.51
C VAL A 88 0.78 -10.72 -3.89
#